data_AF-Q5K780-F1
#
_entry.id   AF-Q5K780-F1
#
_cell.length_a   1.000
_cell.length_b   1.000
_cell.length_c   1.000
_cell.angle_alpha   90.00
_cell.angle_beta   90.00
_cell.angle_gamma   90.00
#
_symmetry.space_group_name_H-M   'P 1'
#
loop_
_entity.id
_entity.type
_entity.pdbx_description
1 polymer ?
#
loop_
_entity_poly.entity_id
_entity_poly.type
_entity_poly.pdbx_seq_one_letter_code
_entity_poly.pdbx_strand_id
1 'polypeptide(L)'
;MSVPSTFLPHLPRSQYTLHPLNPTELLSYIADLRELYLPPIHGGFHAADVLEDGADSSSEEGNKNDRRVKKEIREIKRKRRFSAGLVETMEGMGLGLDVALPAKTETIVEDKINEEMEDTEDTEEEYEELETPHLEPFEREWAERWLSGVVRRAQGWLEENEGDEKTEGTKDIEAILRDATAVLAMMAGTSAAGSLTRHLIFPIADYLGPALSKVRSRVTPNPMHSPSTSTFLASFSTSPTSPLTLRTRLPPSPTTSTSANRGARPQKANRSLLPILLHDAPMSDHLSVGVQTWGSAILLGRQIALHPSDYGLFPPSGVNRGVRVLELGAGTGLLSILSRKLLDLNAIASDTHSGLVVATDFLPSVLDNLKICVDLNFPPALTSNGIESITDIARNEGIHIAKLDWTTFPAFMAKGGQGDEEQMGVFARDGTFDLVLASDCVYDETHAKLLREVAAWVLRLPEGENDQGGTFHILSPLRPTFAPELESIDQHFPPLSTYTPLSDRSAAAALSPDPSAVAPELRGEGLGISKGLKLGTRGEGKRGVKGRKGEGRIDEAQGYWWWEVGWG
;
A
#
# COMPACT_ATOMS: atom_id res chain seq x y z
N MET A 1 8.45 17.82 20.92
CA MET A 1 7.28 18.07 21.82
C MET A 1 6.21 18.64 20.94
N SER A 2 5.12 17.89 20.71
CA SER A 2 3.93 18.43 20.03
C SER A 2 3.28 19.45 20.97
N VAL A 3 2.93 20.59 20.41
CA VAL A 3 2.30 21.69 21.13
C VAL A 3 0.83 21.29 21.38
N PRO A 4 0.32 21.30 22.62
CA PRO A 4 -1.10 21.06 22.89
C PRO A 4 -1.97 22.02 22.08
N SER A 5 -3.13 21.58 21.56
CA SER A 5 -4.00 22.42 20.73
C SER A 5 -4.51 23.69 21.46
N THR A 6 -4.39 23.71 22.80
CA THR A 6 -4.58 24.87 23.68
C THR A 6 -3.57 26.01 23.49
N PHE A 7 -2.46 25.81 22.77
CA PHE A 7 -1.48 26.84 22.42
C PHE A 7 -1.67 27.42 21.01
N LEU A 8 -2.72 27.00 20.29
CA LEU A 8 -3.10 27.67 19.04
C LEU A 8 -3.40 29.15 19.32
N PRO A 9 -2.91 30.07 18.47
CA PRO A 9 -3.09 31.50 18.73
C PRO A 9 -4.57 31.87 18.65
N HIS A 10 -4.99 32.78 19.53
CA HIS A 10 -6.34 33.33 19.46
C HIS A 10 -6.55 34.05 18.13
N LEU A 11 -7.61 33.68 17.42
CA LEU A 11 -7.97 34.32 16.17
C LEU A 11 -8.53 35.74 16.42
N PRO A 12 -8.24 36.70 15.53
CA PRO A 12 -8.78 38.06 15.63
C PRO A 12 -10.31 38.07 15.73
N ARG A 13 -10.88 39.04 16.45
CA ARG A 13 -12.35 39.19 16.53
C ARG A 13 -12.98 39.52 15.18
N SER A 14 -12.24 40.24 14.32
CA SER A 14 -12.68 40.51 12.96
C SER A 14 -12.71 39.22 12.13
N GLN A 15 -13.74 39.10 11.29
CA GLN A 15 -13.97 37.94 10.44
C GLN A 15 -13.30 38.06 9.08
N TYR A 16 -12.65 39.20 8.80
CA TYR A 16 -12.08 39.54 7.48
C TYR A 16 -10.56 39.78 7.55
N THR A 17 -9.91 39.34 8.63
CA THR A 17 -8.45 39.49 8.76
C THR A 17 -7.84 38.42 9.64
N LEU A 18 -6.61 38.03 9.28
CA LEU A 18 -5.74 37.19 10.11
C LEU A 18 -4.74 38.03 10.92
N HIS A 19 -4.61 39.34 10.68
CA HIS A 19 -3.73 40.23 11.43
C HIS A 19 -4.17 40.35 12.90
N PRO A 20 -3.24 40.31 13.89
CA PRO A 20 -1.78 40.47 13.79
C PRO A 20 -0.99 39.17 13.60
N LEU A 21 -1.65 38.04 13.31
CA LEU A 21 -0.95 36.76 13.16
C LEU A 21 -0.14 36.75 11.87
N ASN A 22 1.12 36.30 11.97
CA ASN A 22 2.00 36.20 10.82
C ASN A 22 1.60 34.99 9.96
N PRO A 23 1.48 35.14 8.62
CA PRO A 23 1.16 34.03 7.73
C PRO A 23 2.09 32.82 7.86
N THR A 24 3.39 33.05 8.05
CA THR A 24 4.39 31.97 8.21
C THR A 24 4.17 31.18 9.50
N GLU A 25 3.81 31.88 10.59
CA GLU A 25 3.49 31.23 11.86
C GLU A 25 2.19 30.42 11.77
N LEU A 26 1.16 30.97 11.11
CA LEU A 26 -0.09 30.25 10.85
C LEU A 26 0.14 28.97 10.05
N LEU A 27 0.95 29.02 8.99
CA LEU A 27 1.33 27.83 8.22
C LEU A 27 2.09 26.81 9.07
N SER A 28 2.92 27.25 10.03
CA SER A 28 3.60 26.33 10.96
C SER A 28 2.61 25.64 11.91
N TYR A 29 1.62 26.35 12.46
CA TYR A 29 0.58 25.75 13.30
C TYR A 29 -0.30 24.79 12.49
N ILE A 30 -0.68 25.16 11.27
CA ILE A 30 -1.43 24.28 10.37
C ILE A 30 -0.61 23.02 10.03
N ALA A 31 0.71 23.16 9.82
CA ALA A 31 1.60 22.02 9.60
C ALA A 31 1.71 21.12 10.83
N ASP A 32 1.72 21.67 12.05
CA ASP A 32 1.69 20.90 13.30
C ASP A 32 0.37 20.16 13.48
N LEU A 33 -0.77 20.82 13.22
CA LEU A 33 -2.11 20.19 13.23
C LEU A 33 -2.22 19.12 12.14
N ARG A 34 -1.61 19.36 10.98
CA ARG A 34 -1.46 18.36 9.93
C ARG A 34 -0.67 17.16 10.48
N GLU A 35 0.50 17.34 11.07
CA GLU A 35 1.26 16.22 11.66
C GLU A 35 0.49 15.49 12.79
N LEU A 36 -0.34 16.22 13.54
CA LEU A 36 -1.11 15.69 14.66
C LEU A 36 -2.34 14.88 14.22
N TYR A 37 -3.12 15.40 13.26
CA TYR A 37 -4.38 14.81 12.79
C TYR A 37 -4.27 14.07 11.46
N LEU A 38 -3.10 14.06 10.81
CA LEU A 38 -2.78 13.01 9.85
C LEU A 38 -2.34 11.76 10.64
N PRO A 39 -3.09 10.65 10.56
CA PRO A 39 -2.48 9.34 10.54
C PRO A 39 -1.23 9.35 9.65
N PRO A 40 -0.15 8.62 9.96
CA PRO A 40 0.68 8.09 8.89
C PRO A 40 -0.28 7.30 8.00
N ILE A 41 -0.74 7.92 6.92
CA ILE A 41 -1.87 7.42 6.18
C ILE A 41 -1.40 6.09 5.56
N HIS A 42 -1.82 5.00 6.19
CA HIS A 42 -1.59 3.60 5.83
C HIS A 42 -0.10 3.29 5.56
N GLY A 43 0.73 3.14 6.60
CA GLY A 43 2.04 2.46 6.46
C GLY A 43 3.08 3.09 5.51
N GLY A 44 2.89 4.33 5.06
CA GLY A 44 3.86 5.03 4.22
C GLY A 44 5.12 5.42 4.99
N PHE A 45 6.25 4.78 4.68
CA PHE A 45 7.56 5.18 5.21
C PHE A 45 7.99 6.53 4.63
N HIS A 46 8.46 7.45 5.48
CA HIS A 46 9.24 8.59 5.01
C HIS A 46 10.70 8.15 4.82
N ALA A 47 11.46 8.82 3.95
CA ALA A 47 12.87 8.47 3.69
C ALA A 47 13.71 8.41 4.99
N ALA A 48 13.37 9.25 5.97
CA ALA A 48 14.00 9.28 7.30
C ALA A 48 13.68 8.06 8.20
N ASP A 49 12.62 7.30 7.91
CA ASP A 49 12.22 6.12 8.68
C ASP A 49 13.00 4.87 8.26
N VAL A 50 13.42 4.78 7.00
CA VAL A 50 14.11 3.60 6.47
C VAL A 50 15.64 3.68 6.62
N LEU A 51 16.19 4.90 6.63
CA LEU A 51 17.65 5.12 6.69
C LEU A 51 18.27 4.84 8.08
N GLU A 52 17.48 4.74 9.16
CA GLU A 52 18.01 4.63 10.53
C GLU A 52 17.85 3.24 11.20
N ASP A 53 17.04 2.33 10.64
CA ASP A 53 16.89 0.94 11.15
C ASP A 53 18.21 0.13 11.05
N GLY A 54 19.24 0.66 10.39
CA GLY A 54 20.58 0.07 10.30
C GLY A 54 21.51 0.34 11.49
N ALA A 55 21.18 1.20 12.46
CA ALA A 55 22.16 1.62 13.47
C ALA A 55 22.31 0.69 14.70
N ASP A 56 21.61 -0.45 14.77
CA ASP A 56 21.81 -1.43 15.84
C ASP A 56 22.97 -2.38 15.47
N SER A 57 24.18 -1.98 15.87
CA SER A 57 25.26 -2.89 16.22
C SER A 57 26.11 -2.22 17.30
N SER A 58 26.18 -2.89 18.44
CA SER A 58 26.78 -2.50 19.70
C SER A 58 28.22 -1.98 19.59
N SER A 59 28.44 -0.76 20.11
CA SER A 59 29.65 -0.45 20.89
C SER A 59 29.17 0.33 22.11
N GLU A 60 29.31 -0.25 23.30
CA GLU A 60 28.70 0.25 24.54
C GLU A 60 29.23 1.62 25.00
N GLU A 61 30.27 2.18 24.37
CA GLU A 61 30.89 3.46 24.76
C GLU A 61 30.33 4.69 24.02
N GLY A 62 29.02 4.72 23.78
CA GLY A 62 28.32 5.93 23.32
C GLY A 62 27.94 6.85 24.49
N ASN A 63 28.43 8.09 24.47
CA ASN A 63 28.18 9.16 25.46
C ASN A 63 26.68 9.25 25.85
N LYS A 64 26.35 9.43 27.14
CA LYS A 64 24.96 9.41 27.69
C LYS A 64 23.99 10.33 26.92
N ASN A 65 24.48 11.45 26.37
CA ASN A 65 23.68 12.34 25.53
C ASN A 65 23.23 11.71 24.20
N ASP A 66 24.07 10.89 23.58
CA ASP A 66 23.75 10.26 22.29
C ASP A 66 22.67 9.17 22.45
N ARG A 67 22.68 8.46 23.59
CA ARG A 67 21.60 7.52 23.96
C ARG A 67 20.28 8.23 24.22
N ARG A 68 20.30 9.39 24.88
CA ARG A 68 19.11 10.19 25.17
C ARG A 68 18.48 10.77 23.90
N VAL A 69 19.29 11.32 23.00
CA VAL A 69 18.84 11.85 21.71
C VAL A 69 18.28 10.72 20.82
N LYS A 70 18.93 9.55 20.78
CA LYS A 70 18.40 8.36 20.07
C LYS A 70 17.08 7.85 20.65
N LYS A 71 16.92 7.89 21.97
CA LYS A 71 15.68 7.52 22.67
C LYS A 71 14.56 8.50 22.32
N GLU A 72 14.83 9.81 22.34
CA GLU A 72 13.88 10.85 21.91
C GLU A 72 13.47 10.71 20.44
N ILE A 73 14.43 10.46 19.53
CA ILE A 73 14.14 10.25 18.11
C ILE A 73 13.28 8.99 17.91
N ARG A 74 13.59 7.88 18.59
CA ARG A 74 12.76 6.66 18.57
C ARG A 74 11.36 6.92 19.11
N GLU A 75 11.22 7.74 20.14
CA GLU A 75 9.93 8.06 20.75
C GLU A 75 9.08 8.99 19.87
N ILE A 76 9.69 10.00 19.23
CA ILE A 76 9.04 10.87 18.24
C ILE A 76 8.58 10.07 17.02
N LYS A 77 9.40 9.13 16.52
CA LYS A 77 9.04 8.22 15.43
C LYS A 77 7.91 7.25 15.81
N ARG A 78 7.86 6.81 17.08
CA ARG A 78 6.78 5.96 17.60
C ARG A 78 5.46 6.72 17.68
N LYS A 79 5.49 8.03 18.02
CA LYS A 79 4.32 8.92 18.04
C LYS A 79 3.74 9.18 16.64
N ARG A 80 4.60 9.32 15.62
CA ARG A 80 4.17 9.44 14.21
C ARG A 80 3.51 8.19 13.62
N ARG A 81 3.62 7.03 14.27
CA ARG A 81 3.07 5.75 13.81
C ARG A 81 1.65 5.45 14.33
N PHE A 82 1.09 6.35 15.15
CA PHE A 82 0.00 6.05 16.06
C PHE A 82 -1.27 6.89 15.87
N SER A 83 -1.33 7.77 14.87
CA SER A 83 -2.55 8.57 14.65
C SER A 83 -3.66 7.70 14.06
N ALA A 84 -4.46 7.20 15.00
CA ALA A 84 -5.75 6.58 14.89
C ALA A 84 -6.78 7.61 14.37
N GLY A 85 -7.43 7.35 13.24
CA GLY A 85 -8.43 8.25 12.70
C GLY A 85 -9.35 7.60 11.67
N LEU A 86 -10.05 6.53 12.04
CA LEU A 86 -11.17 6.00 11.24
C LEU A 86 -12.08 5.07 12.06
N VAL A 87 -12.76 5.58 13.09
CA VAL A 87 -13.85 4.84 13.77
C VAL A 87 -15.21 5.56 13.67
N GLU A 88 -15.25 6.88 13.42
CA GLU A 88 -16.51 7.63 13.59
C GLU A 88 -17.49 7.68 12.41
N THR A 89 -17.18 7.15 11.22
CA THR A 89 -18.08 7.30 10.05
C THR A 89 -18.89 6.06 9.67
N MET A 90 -18.75 4.93 10.36
CA MET A 90 -19.55 3.72 10.06
C MET A 90 -20.82 3.58 10.92
N GLU A 91 -20.96 4.30 12.04
CA GLU A 91 -22.21 4.30 12.83
C GLU A 91 -23.35 5.12 12.20
N GLY A 92 -23.10 5.82 11.07
CA GLY A 92 -24.08 6.72 10.43
C GLY A 92 -24.66 6.24 9.10
N MET A 93 -24.15 5.17 8.49
CA MET A 93 -24.70 4.63 7.25
C MET A 93 -25.59 3.43 7.57
N GLY A 94 -26.88 3.72 7.71
CA GLY A 94 -27.94 2.75 8.03
C GLY A 94 -27.98 1.56 7.06
N LEU A 95 -27.20 0.54 7.37
CA LEU A 95 -27.57 -0.85 7.15
C LEU A 95 -28.52 -1.20 8.30
N GLY A 96 -29.83 -1.11 8.02
CA GLY A 96 -30.89 -1.42 8.97
C GLY A 96 -30.88 -2.90 9.37
N LEU A 97 -30.01 -3.27 10.30
CA LEU A 97 -30.07 -4.51 11.06
C LEU A 97 -30.03 -4.16 12.56
N ASP A 98 -31.20 -3.93 13.12
CA ASP A 98 -31.39 -3.87 14.58
C ASP A 98 -31.08 -5.27 15.15
N VAL A 99 -29.84 -5.49 15.59
CA VAL A 99 -29.49 -6.65 16.41
C VAL A 99 -29.17 -6.16 17.81
N ALA A 100 -30.16 -6.30 18.70
CA ALA A 100 -29.98 -6.07 20.12
C ALA A 100 -28.99 -7.10 20.69
N LEU A 101 -27.84 -6.64 21.18
CA LEU A 101 -26.92 -7.45 21.96
C LEU A 101 -27.45 -7.60 23.41
N PRO A 102 -27.70 -8.82 23.92
CA PRO A 102 -27.98 -9.01 25.33
C PRO A 102 -26.68 -8.91 26.16
N ALA A 103 -26.82 -8.28 27.31
CA ALA A 103 -25.77 -8.07 28.29
C ALA A 103 -25.37 -9.37 29.02
N LYS A 104 -24.05 -9.48 29.30
CA LYS A 104 -23.38 -10.25 30.37
C LYS A 104 -23.76 -11.72 30.58
N THR A 105 -22.79 -12.60 30.39
CA THR A 105 -22.67 -13.87 31.15
C THR A 105 -21.20 -14.28 31.12
N GLU A 106 -20.43 -14.00 32.17
CA GLU A 106 -20.05 -14.92 33.25
C GLU A 106 -19.37 -16.22 32.79
N THR A 107 -18.05 -16.23 33.04
CA THR A 107 -17.13 -17.35 33.32
C THR A 107 -17.76 -18.70 33.63
N ILE A 108 -17.16 -19.81 33.15
CA ILE A 108 -16.95 -21.08 33.90
C ILE A 108 -16.20 -22.17 33.08
N VAL A 109 -15.14 -22.69 33.72
CA VAL A 109 -14.36 -23.96 33.59
C VAL A 109 -13.44 -24.21 32.38
N GLU A 110 -12.14 -24.00 32.62
CA GLU A 110 -11.08 -24.89 32.14
C GLU A 110 -10.69 -25.84 33.27
N ASP A 111 -10.55 -27.13 32.96
CA ASP A 111 -9.92 -28.11 33.86
C ASP A 111 -9.04 -29.06 33.01
N LYS A 112 -7.72 -28.94 33.24
CA LYS A 112 -6.67 -29.97 33.16
C LYS A 112 -6.31 -30.58 31.81
N ILE A 113 -5.09 -30.28 31.36
CA ILE A 113 -3.95 -31.22 31.33
C ILE A 113 -2.68 -30.41 31.63
N ASN A 114 -1.89 -30.88 32.59
CA ASN A 114 -0.63 -30.32 33.05
C ASN A 114 0.53 -31.21 32.57
N GLU A 115 1.75 -30.67 32.72
CA GLU A 115 3.10 -31.29 32.60
C GLU A 115 3.74 -31.21 31.20
N GLU A 116 4.95 -30.67 30.98
CA GLU A 116 6.02 -30.06 31.79
C GLU A 116 6.99 -29.41 30.77
N MET A 117 7.45 -28.16 30.98
CA MET A 117 8.84 -27.74 30.65
C MET A 117 9.15 -26.29 31.05
N GLU A 118 9.90 -26.21 32.15
CA GLU A 118 10.96 -25.26 32.53
C GLU A 118 10.72 -23.73 32.52
N ASP A 119 10.71 -23.22 33.77
CA ASP A 119 10.85 -21.85 34.25
C ASP A 119 11.62 -20.88 33.34
N THR A 120 10.89 -19.93 32.77
CA THR A 120 11.41 -18.57 32.54
C THR A 120 10.43 -17.63 33.22
N GLU A 121 10.91 -16.85 34.19
CA GLU A 121 10.12 -15.83 34.91
C GLU A 121 9.58 -14.78 33.92
N ASP A 122 8.40 -15.03 33.35
CA ASP A 122 7.61 -14.03 32.65
C ASP A 122 7.08 -13.05 33.70
N THR A 123 7.69 -11.86 33.73
CA THR A 123 7.07 -10.70 34.37
C THR A 123 5.90 -10.32 33.47
N GLU A 124 4.69 -10.71 33.87
CA GLU A 124 3.44 -10.19 33.32
C GLU A 124 3.42 -8.67 33.56
N GLU A 125 4.01 -7.90 32.65
CA GLU A 125 3.71 -6.48 32.51
C GLU A 125 2.27 -6.39 31.99
N GLU A 126 1.34 -6.29 32.95
CA GLU A 126 -0.01 -5.81 32.78
C GLU A 126 0.03 -4.58 31.85
N TYR A 127 -0.35 -4.76 30.58
CA TYR A 127 -0.37 -3.68 29.60
C TYR A 127 -1.51 -2.74 29.98
N GLU A 128 -1.22 -1.75 30.83
CA GLU A 128 -2.02 -0.53 30.88
C GLU A 128 -2.09 0.02 29.45
N GLU A 129 -3.28 -0.04 28.88
CA GLU A 129 -3.68 0.67 27.69
C GLU A 129 -3.50 2.17 27.98
N LEU A 130 -2.28 2.67 27.76
CA LEU A 130 -1.96 4.09 27.89
C LEU A 130 -2.78 4.85 26.86
N GLU A 131 -3.96 5.31 27.27
CA GLU A 131 -4.75 6.33 26.59
C GLU A 131 -3.82 7.49 26.24
N THR A 132 -3.57 7.63 24.95
CA THR A 132 -2.74 8.70 24.41
C THR A 132 -3.48 10.04 24.56
N PRO A 133 -2.95 11.05 25.28
CA PRO A 133 -3.65 12.33 25.54
C PRO A 133 -3.95 13.18 24.29
N HIS A 134 -3.48 12.76 23.11
CA HIS A 134 -3.48 13.54 21.87
C HIS A 134 -4.60 13.18 20.88
N LEU A 135 -5.60 12.43 21.37
CA LEU A 135 -6.86 12.12 20.67
C LEU A 135 -8.06 12.40 21.57
N GLU A 136 -7.92 13.27 22.58
CA GLU A 136 -9.08 13.67 23.35
C GLU A 136 -10.10 14.35 22.43
N PRO A 137 -11.37 13.92 22.44
CA PRO A 137 -12.43 14.51 21.61
C PRO A 137 -12.49 16.04 21.73
N PHE A 138 -12.18 16.56 22.92
CA PHE A 138 -12.13 18.00 23.19
C PHE A 138 -11.02 18.72 22.42
N GLU A 139 -9.79 18.19 22.39
CA GLU A 139 -8.68 18.82 21.67
C GLU A 139 -8.93 18.81 20.15
N ARG A 140 -9.51 17.73 19.63
CA ARG A 140 -9.92 17.62 18.22
C ARG A 140 -11.00 18.66 17.88
N GLU A 141 -12.07 18.72 18.66
CA GLU A 141 -13.14 19.70 18.45
C GLU A 141 -12.62 21.15 18.54
N TRP A 142 -11.67 21.41 19.44
CA TRP A 142 -11.00 22.71 19.52
C TRP A 142 -10.21 23.06 18.25
N ALA A 143 -9.40 22.11 17.75
CA ALA A 143 -8.65 22.29 16.51
C ALA A 143 -9.55 22.48 15.29
N GLU A 144 -10.67 21.74 15.20
CA GLU A 144 -11.68 21.90 14.14
C GLU A 144 -12.29 23.30 14.16
N ARG A 145 -12.67 23.79 15.36
CA ARG A 145 -13.19 25.16 15.52
C ARG A 145 -12.15 26.21 15.14
N TRP A 146 -10.90 26.01 15.53
CA TRP A 146 -9.82 26.94 15.21
C TRP A 146 -9.57 27.00 13.69
N LEU A 147 -9.38 25.86 13.04
CA LEU A 147 -9.18 25.79 11.58
C LEU A 147 -10.38 26.36 10.83
N SER A 148 -11.62 26.04 11.24
CA SER A 148 -12.83 26.63 10.63
C SER A 148 -12.84 28.15 10.76
N GLY A 149 -12.36 28.66 11.89
CA GLY A 149 -12.16 30.09 12.12
C GLY A 149 -11.08 30.71 11.23
N VAL A 150 -10.00 29.99 10.94
CA VAL A 150 -8.94 30.41 10.00
C VAL A 150 -9.49 30.47 8.58
N VAL A 151 -10.15 29.40 8.12
CA VAL A 151 -10.76 29.30 6.78
C VAL A 151 -11.72 30.47 6.54
N ARG A 152 -12.64 30.72 7.48
CA ARG A 152 -13.60 31.82 7.34
C ARG A 152 -12.92 33.19 7.20
N ARG A 153 -11.83 33.43 7.93
CA ARG A 153 -11.09 34.70 7.89
C ARG A 153 -10.25 34.86 6.64
N ALA A 154 -9.61 33.77 6.19
CA ALA A 154 -8.84 33.77 4.96
C ALA A 154 -9.76 33.99 3.74
N GLN A 155 -10.91 33.33 3.71
CA GLN A 155 -11.91 33.52 2.67
C GLN A 155 -12.46 34.95 2.67
N GLY A 156 -12.91 35.47 3.82
CA GLY A 156 -13.41 36.84 3.92
C GLY A 156 -12.38 37.90 3.53
N TRP A 157 -11.09 37.68 3.86
CA TRP A 157 -10.02 38.57 3.42
C TRP A 157 -9.81 38.51 1.90
N LEU A 158 -9.84 37.32 1.29
CA LEU A 158 -9.68 37.18 -0.17
C LEU A 158 -10.83 37.83 -0.95
N GLU A 159 -12.07 37.69 -0.48
CA GLU A 159 -13.25 38.32 -1.08
C GLU A 159 -13.16 39.86 -1.04
N GLU A 160 -12.62 40.45 0.04
CA GLU A 160 -12.43 41.91 0.15
C GLU A 160 -11.27 42.44 -0.73
N ASN A 161 -10.32 41.59 -1.10
CA ASN A 161 -9.11 41.95 -1.86
C ASN A 161 -9.11 41.38 -3.29
N GLU A 162 -10.25 40.89 -3.78
CA GLU A 162 -10.40 40.22 -5.09
C GLU A 162 -10.13 41.17 -6.29
N GLY A 163 -10.14 42.49 -6.06
CA GLY A 163 -9.90 43.53 -7.06
C GLY A 163 -8.47 44.07 -7.17
N ASP A 164 -7.56 43.67 -6.28
CA ASP A 164 -6.17 44.17 -6.26
C ASP A 164 -5.22 43.24 -7.04
N GLU A 165 -4.13 43.78 -7.61
CA GLU A 165 -3.08 42.95 -8.25
C GLU A 165 -2.55 41.91 -7.26
N LYS A 166 -2.30 40.66 -7.72
CA LYS A 166 -1.81 39.55 -6.88
C LYS A 166 -0.49 39.87 -6.18
N THR A 167 -0.57 40.50 -5.02
CA THR A 167 0.56 40.80 -4.14
C THR A 167 1.03 39.55 -3.42
N GLU A 168 2.26 39.56 -2.89
CA GLU A 168 2.83 38.44 -2.13
C GLU A 168 1.93 38.03 -0.94
N GLY A 169 1.27 39.00 -0.29
CA GLY A 169 0.29 38.73 0.77
C GLY A 169 -0.95 37.96 0.32
N THR A 170 -1.44 38.14 -0.92
CA THR A 170 -2.58 37.36 -1.44
C THR A 170 -2.22 35.87 -1.58
N LYS A 171 -0.99 35.56 -2.02
CA LYS A 171 -0.50 34.19 -2.17
C LYS A 171 -0.35 33.48 -0.83
N ASP A 172 0.13 34.19 0.18
CA ASP A 172 0.28 33.64 1.53
C ASP A 172 -1.07 33.28 2.16
N ILE A 173 -2.09 34.14 1.97
CA ILE A 173 -3.45 33.90 2.45
C ILE A 173 -4.14 32.78 1.67
N GLU A 174 -3.95 32.71 0.34
CA GLU A 174 -4.40 31.58 -0.49
C GLU A 174 -3.79 30.25 0.01
N ALA A 175 -2.50 30.24 0.35
CA ALA A 175 -1.82 29.05 0.89
C ALA A 175 -2.37 28.65 2.27
N ILE A 176 -2.62 29.61 3.16
CA ILE A 176 -3.25 29.36 4.47
C ILE A 176 -4.64 28.77 4.30
N LEU A 177 -5.47 29.35 3.44
CA LEU A 177 -6.82 28.85 3.16
C LEU A 177 -6.77 27.40 2.67
N ARG A 178 -5.95 27.13 1.66
CA ARG A 178 -5.79 25.79 1.08
C ARG A 178 -5.33 24.78 2.12
N ASP A 179 -4.29 25.09 2.89
CA ASP A 179 -3.71 24.15 3.85
C ASP A 179 -4.63 23.94 5.06
N ALA A 180 -5.31 24.98 5.56
CA ALA A 180 -6.28 24.86 6.66
C ALA A 180 -7.52 24.05 6.26
N THR A 181 -8.06 24.29 5.06
CA THR A 181 -9.18 23.50 4.52
C THR A 181 -8.78 22.05 4.31
N ALA A 182 -7.56 21.77 3.83
CA ALA A 182 -7.07 20.41 3.70
C ALA A 182 -7.03 19.69 5.05
N VAL A 183 -6.50 20.33 6.10
CA VAL A 183 -6.45 19.71 7.45
C VAL A 183 -7.85 19.46 8.02
N LEU A 184 -8.77 20.42 7.91
CA LEU A 184 -10.17 20.21 8.30
C LEU A 184 -10.82 19.03 7.59
N ALA A 185 -10.62 18.97 6.29
CA ALA A 185 -11.19 17.94 5.45
C ALA A 185 -10.59 16.56 5.81
N MET A 186 -9.31 16.49 6.16
CA MET A 186 -8.67 15.28 6.70
C MET A 186 -9.18 14.89 8.09
N MET A 187 -9.45 15.87 8.96
CA MET A 187 -10.07 15.64 10.28
C MET A 187 -11.50 15.10 10.16
N ALA A 188 -12.21 15.42 9.08
CA ALA A 188 -13.52 14.85 8.75
C ALA A 188 -13.43 13.45 8.09
N GLY A 189 -12.23 12.95 7.77
CA GLY A 189 -11.96 11.66 7.14
C GLY A 189 -11.31 11.77 5.75
N THR A 190 -10.57 10.75 5.33
CA THR A 190 -9.88 10.72 4.01
C THR A 190 -10.83 10.90 2.83
N SER A 191 -12.09 10.47 2.96
CA SER A 191 -13.13 10.66 1.93
C SER A 191 -13.59 12.11 1.80
N ALA A 192 -13.45 12.94 2.85
CA ALA A 192 -13.78 14.37 2.84
C ALA A 192 -12.59 15.26 2.44
N ALA A 193 -11.35 14.77 2.60
CA ALA A 193 -10.07 15.46 2.39
C ALA A 193 -9.81 15.97 0.96
N GLY A 194 -10.64 15.61 -0.03
CA GLY A 194 -10.34 15.79 -1.44
C GLY A 194 -9.23 14.85 -1.91
N SER A 195 -8.63 15.14 -3.07
CA SER A 195 -7.58 14.28 -3.61
C SER A 195 -6.26 14.44 -2.87
N LEU A 196 -5.59 13.33 -2.56
CA LEU A 196 -4.30 13.28 -1.90
C LEU A 196 -3.27 12.53 -2.75
N THR A 197 -2.09 13.10 -2.96
CA THR A 197 -0.95 12.35 -3.51
C THR A 197 -0.15 11.71 -2.39
N ARG A 198 -0.07 10.38 -2.38
CA ARG A 198 0.76 9.60 -1.45
C ARG A 198 2.15 9.37 -2.00
N HIS A 199 3.14 9.47 -1.11
CA HIS A 199 4.54 9.16 -1.39
C HIS A 199 4.93 7.92 -0.59
N LEU A 200 5.00 6.77 -1.26
CA LEU A 200 5.38 5.51 -0.65
C LEU A 200 6.82 5.14 -1.01
N ILE A 201 7.47 4.38 -0.13
CA ILE A 201 8.82 3.88 -0.34
C ILE A 201 8.86 2.40 0.00
N PHE A 202 9.35 1.60 -0.94
CA PHE A 202 9.53 0.17 -0.77
C PHE A 202 11.01 -0.18 -0.67
N PRO A 203 11.46 -0.85 0.40
CA PRO A 203 12.76 -1.50 0.38
C PRO A 203 12.72 -2.63 -0.64
N ILE A 204 13.70 -2.68 -1.54
CA ILE A 204 13.80 -3.73 -2.56
C ILE A 204 14.91 -4.72 -2.25
N ALA A 205 14.85 -5.89 -2.89
CA ALA A 205 15.92 -6.88 -2.84
C ALA A 205 17.27 -6.27 -3.26
N ASP A 206 18.34 -6.59 -2.51
CA ASP A 206 19.63 -5.92 -2.63
C ASP A 206 20.25 -6.03 -4.03
N TYR A 207 20.03 -7.15 -4.73
CA TYR A 207 20.55 -7.38 -6.08
C TYR A 207 19.93 -6.47 -7.15
N LEU A 208 18.77 -5.86 -6.89
CA LEU A 208 18.13 -4.88 -7.78
C LEU A 208 18.69 -3.46 -7.60
N GLY A 209 19.43 -3.20 -6.52
CA GLY A 209 19.99 -1.88 -6.21
C GLY A 209 20.90 -1.26 -7.28
N PRO A 210 21.81 -2.03 -7.90
CA PRO A 210 22.62 -1.53 -9.01
C PRO A 210 21.78 -1.08 -10.22
N ALA A 211 20.72 -1.82 -10.56
CA ALA A 211 19.81 -1.44 -11.63
C ALA A 211 19.04 -0.15 -11.28
N LEU A 212 18.58 -0.01 -10.03
CA LEU A 212 17.88 1.19 -9.56
C LEU A 212 18.75 2.44 -9.69
N SER A 213 20.04 2.31 -9.38
CA SER A 213 21.00 3.41 -9.52
C SER A 213 21.15 3.86 -10.98
N LYS A 214 21.16 2.92 -11.93
CA LYS A 214 21.17 3.21 -13.37
C LYS A 214 19.89 3.94 -13.80
N VAL A 215 18.72 3.48 -13.35
CA VAL A 215 17.44 4.13 -13.67
C VAL A 215 17.41 5.56 -13.15
N ARG A 216 17.77 5.79 -11.88
CA ARG A 216 17.78 7.13 -11.27
C ARG A 216 18.65 8.13 -12.01
N SER A 217 19.79 7.69 -12.56
CA SER A 217 20.68 8.56 -13.35
C SER A 217 20.06 9.09 -14.65
N ARG A 218 18.96 8.49 -15.11
CA ARG A 218 18.26 8.81 -16.36
C ARG A 218 16.95 9.58 -16.16
N VAL A 219 16.48 9.71 -14.92
CA VAL A 219 15.20 10.37 -14.62
C VAL A 219 15.35 11.88 -14.78
N THR A 220 14.64 12.45 -15.75
CA THR A 220 14.52 13.91 -15.90
C THR A 220 13.49 14.46 -14.91
N PRO A 221 13.72 15.64 -14.30
CA PRO A 221 12.72 16.30 -13.46
C PRO A 221 11.43 16.54 -14.24
N ASN A 222 10.30 16.09 -13.70
CA ASN A 222 9.00 16.36 -14.28
C ASN A 222 8.47 17.72 -13.74
N PRO A 223 8.31 18.75 -14.59
CA PRO A 223 7.83 20.07 -14.15
C PRO A 223 6.39 20.05 -13.65
N MET A 224 5.62 19.00 -13.95
CA MET A 224 4.23 18.84 -13.50
C MET A 224 4.10 18.29 -12.08
N HIS A 225 5.19 17.83 -11.47
CA HIS A 225 5.15 17.37 -10.09
C HIS A 225 4.98 18.53 -9.11
N SER A 226 4.16 18.33 -8.08
CA SER A 226 4.07 19.30 -6.99
C SER A 226 5.45 19.56 -6.35
N PRO A 227 5.68 20.74 -5.73
CA PRO A 227 6.93 21.01 -5.03
C PRO A 227 7.28 19.96 -3.97
N SER A 228 6.27 19.43 -3.27
CA SER A 228 6.45 18.35 -2.30
C SER A 228 6.92 17.05 -2.95
N THR A 229 6.29 16.65 -4.06
CA THR A 229 6.69 15.45 -4.83
C THR A 229 8.09 15.59 -5.41
N SER A 230 8.42 16.77 -5.95
CA SER A 230 9.75 17.07 -6.47
C SER A 230 10.82 16.97 -5.37
N THR A 231 10.54 17.53 -4.19
CA THR A 231 11.43 17.46 -3.02
C THR A 231 11.60 16.01 -2.54
N PHE A 232 10.51 15.25 -2.48
CA PHE A 232 10.52 13.83 -2.12
C PHE A 232 11.41 13.02 -3.06
N LEU A 233 11.19 13.11 -4.38
CA LEU A 233 11.99 12.39 -5.36
C LEU A 233 13.46 12.83 -5.36
N ALA A 234 13.73 14.13 -5.20
CA ALA A 234 15.09 14.67 -5.11
C ALA A 234 15.86 14.09 -3.92
N SER A 235 15.19 13.78 -2.79
CA SER A 235 15.82 13.17 -1.62
C SER A 235 16.46 11.80 -1.90
N PHE A 236 16.06 11.12 -2.98
CA PHE A 236 16.63 9.84 -3.41
C PHE A 236 17.70 9.96 -4.49
N SER A 237 17.87 11.15 -5.07
CA SER A 237 18.86 11.42 -6.13
C SER A 237 20.26 11.73 -5.59
N THR A 238 20.37 12.05 -4.29
CA THR A 238 21.65 12.42 -3.67
C THR A 238 22.54 11.20 -3.46
N SER A 239 23.67 11.18 -4.17
CA SER A 239 24.74 10.17 -4.04
C SER A 239 25.23 10.04 -2.58
N PRO A 240 25.62 8.83 -2.12
CA PRO A 240 26.24 8.61 -0.81
C PRO A 240 27.62 9.27 -0.61
N THR A 241 28.14 10.01 -1.60
CA THR A 241 29.47 10.65 -1.55
C THR A 241 29.48 12.17 -1.38
N SER A 242 28.33 12.85 -1.22
CA SER A 242 28.36 14.31 -0.97
C SER A 242 28.49 14.63 0.53
N PRO A 243 29.56 15.29 0.97
CA PRO A 243 29.70 15.73 2.37
C PRO A 243 28.69 16.84 2.64
N LEU A 244 28.10 16.81 3.84
CA LEU A 244 27.21 17.86 4.35
C LEU A 244 27.74 19.26 4.05
N THR A 245 27.08 19.99 3.16
CA THR A 245 27.17 21.45 3.10
C THR A 245 25.84 22.06 3.53
N LEU A 246 25.59 22.11 4.84
CA LEU A 246 24.98 23.27 5.51
C LEU A 246 24.97 23.06 7.03
N ARG A 247 26.14 23.13 7.67
CA ARG A 247 26.24 23.63 9.04
C ARG A 247 27.45 24.55 9.12
N THR A 248 27.14 25.83 9.26
CA THR A 248 28.04 26.93 9.61
C THR A 248 29.01 26.50 10.72
N ARG A 249 30.29 26.36 10.38
CA ARG A 249 31.38 26.14 11.34
C ARG A 249 31.89 27.50 11.83
N LEU A 250 31.77 27.74 13.13
CA LEU A 250 32.77 28.53 13.87
C LEU A 250 34.08 27.73 13.92
N PRO A 251 35.27 28.37 13.87
CA PRO A 251 36.54 27.65 13.78
C PRO A 251 37.03 27.19 15.16
N PRO A 252 37.59 25.98 15.31
CA PRO A 252 38.43 25.65 16.45
C PRO A 252 39.92 25.73 16.10
N SER A 253 40.71 26.16 17.08
CA SER A 253 42.18 26.23 17.09
C SER A 253 42.85 24.84 16.92
N PRO A 254 44.14 24.78 16.54
CA PRO A 254 44.79 23.55 16.12
C PRO A 254 45.51 22.86 17.29
N THR A 255 45.32 21.56 17.45
CA THR A 255 46.29 20.69 18.14
C THR A 255 46.34 19.30 17.50
N THR A 256 47.47 19.09 16.81
CA THR A 256 48.33 17.89 16.81
C THR A 256 47.70 16.50 16.76
N SER A 257 47.89 15.91 15.57
CA SER A 257 48.07 14.50 15.20
C SER A 257 48.35 13.49 16.32
N THR A 258 47.57 12.41 16.32
CA THR A 258 48.09 11.03 16.44
C THR A 258 47.24 10.09 15.57
N SER A 259 47.91 9.48 14.60
CA SER A 259 47.42 8.38 13.78
C SER A 259 47.27 7.11 14.63
N ALA A 260 46.08 6.50 14.62
CA ALA A 260 45.92 5.11 15.01
C ALA A 260 44.74 4.48 14.24
N ASN A 261 45.04 3.34 13.62
CA ASN A 261 44.17 2.38 12.94
C ASN A 261 42.67 2.49 13.26
N ARG A 262 41.88 2.93 12.28
CA ARG A 262 40.45 2.60 12.23
C ARG A 262 40.30 1.29 11.46
N GLY A 263 40.04 0.21 12.19
CA GLY A 263 39.47 -0.99 11.60
C GLY A 263 38.23 -0.61 10.79
N ALA A 264 38.17 -1.07 9.55
CA ALA A 264 37.02 -0.86 8.68
C ALA A 264 35.79 -1.52 9.33
N ARG A 265 34.94 -0.71 9.96
CA ARG A 265 33.57 -1.15 10.30
C ARG A 265 32.89 -1.51 8.98
N PRO A 266 32.18 -2.65 8.87
CA PRO A 266 31.40 -2.94 7.68
C PRO A 266 30.36 -1.82 7.55
N GLN A 267 30.43 -1.05 6.47
CA GLN A 267 29.35 -0.13 6.12
C GLN A 267 28.11 -1.00 5.88
N LYS A 268 27.13 -0.95 6.79
CA LYS A 268 25.82 -1.53 6.55
C LYS A 268 25.30 -0.95 5.23
N ALA A 269 25.06 -1.81 4.25
CA ALA A 269 24.53 -1.40 2.96
C ALA A 269 23.21 -0.66 3.20
N ASN A 270 23.14 0.60 2.78
CA ASN A 270 21.87 1.31 2.72
C ASN A 270 20.96 0.51 1.78
N ARG A 271 19.84 0.00 2.30
CA ARG A 271 18.86 -0.73 1.50
C ARG A 271 18.40 0.14 0.34
N SER A 272 18.29 -0.44 -0.84
CA SER A 272 17.79 0.27 -2.01
C SER A 272 16.30 0.55 -1.83
N LEU A 273 15.91 1.81 -2.09
CA LEU A 273 14.56 2.32 -1.80
C LEU A 273 13.85 2.69 -3.10
N LEU A 274 12.74 2.04 -3.40
CA LEU A 274 11.97 2.31 -4.60
C LEU A 274 10.77 3.22 -4.27
N PRO A 275 10.75 4.47 -4.77
CA PRO A 275 9.61 5.36 -4.56
C PRO A 275 8.42 4.97 -5.45
N ILE A 276 7.22 5.07 -4.89
CA ILE A 276 5.93 4.90 -5.58
C ILE A 276 5.06 6.11 -5.25
N LEU A 277 4.45 6.71 -6.27
CA LEU A 277 3.52 7.83 -6.12
C LEU A 277 2.11 7.32 -6.37
N LEU A 278 1.16 7.63 -5.50
CA LEU A 278 -0.25 7.25 -5.71
C LEU A 278 -1.13 8.48 -5.57
N HIS A 279 -2.26 8.46 -6.25
CA HIS A 279 -3.31 9.46 -6.10
C HIS A 279 -4.53 8.78 -5.46
N ASP A 280 -4.82 9.17 -4.23
CA ASP A 280 -6.06 8.81 -3.55
C ASP A 280 -7.10 9.88 -3.88
N ALA A 281 -8.16 9.51 -4.60
CA ALA A 281 -9.26 10.41 -4.88
C ALA A 281 -10.30 10.38 -3.74
N PRO A 282 -11.15 11.42 -3.61
CA PRO A 282 -12.30 11.34 -2.74
C PRO A 282 -13.27 10.26 -3.25
N MET A 283 -13.85 9.48 -2.34
CA MET A 283 -14.87 8.50 -2.68
C MET A 283 -16.18 9.22 -3.01
N SER A 284 -16.75 8.93 -4.18
CA SER A 284 -18.05 9.49 -4.58
C SER A 284 -19.23 8.71 -4.00
N ASP A 285 -19.04 7.41 -3.77
CA ASP A 285 -20.02 6.49 -3.20
C ASP A 285 -19.34 5.32 -2.46
N HIS A 286 -20.13 4.47 -1.81
CA HIS A 286 -19.66 3.29 -1.08
C HIS A 286 -19.05 2.19 -1.96
N LEU A 287 -19.23 2.26 -3.28
CA LEU A 287 -18.69 1.28 -4.24
C LEU A 287 -17.29 1.69 -4.71
N SER A 288 -17.01 3.00 -4.78
CA SER A 288 -15.75 3.58 -5.24
C SER A 288 -14.57 3.45 -4.26
N VAL A 289 -14.59 2.51 -3.31
CA VAL A 289 -13.51 2.30 -2.32
C VAL A 289 -12.13 2.08 -2.95
N GLY A 290 -12.07 1.61 -4.20
CA GLY A 290 -10.84 1.40 -4.96
C GLY A 290 -10.08 2.68 -5.32
N VAL A 291 -10.66 3.87 -5.17
CA VAL A 291 -9.94 5.13 -5.40
C VAL A 291 -8.95 5.48 -4.28
N GLN A 292 -8.97 4.73 -3.17
CA GLN A 292 -8.07 4.89 -2.03
C GLN A 292 -7.10 3.72 -1.92
N THR A 293 -5.93 3.97 -1.32
CA THR A 293 -4.91 2.94 -1.11
C THR A 293 -5.09 2.25 0.26
N TRP A 294 -5.27 0.92 0.24
CA TRP A 294 -5.51 0.09 1.43
C TRP A 294 -4.23 -0.55 1.99
N GLY A 295 -4.21 -0.81 3.30
CA GLY A 295 -3.03 -1.29 4.05
C GLY A 295 -2.48 -2.63 3.54
N SER A 296 -3.38 -3.55 3.16
CA SER A 296 -3.03 -4.86 2.59
C SER A 296 -2.12 -4.73 1.36
N ALA A 297 -2.39 -3.77 0.47
CA ALA A 297 -1.60 -3.62 -0.76
C ALA A 297 -0.17 -3.16 -0.45
N ILE A 298 -0.01 -2.38 0.61
CA ILE A 298 1.29 -1.90 1.07
C ILE A 298 2.09 -3.03 1.71
N LEU A 299 1.44 -3.90 2.48
CA LEU A 299 2.09 -5.07 3.08
C LEU A 299 2.47 -6.12 2.04
N LEU A 300 1.55 -6.48 1.15
CA LEU A 300 1.85 -7.42 0.07
C LEU A 300 2.94 -6.86 -0.84
N GLY A 301 2.85 -5.58 -1.21
CA GLY A 301 3.86 -4.90 -2.01
C GLY A 301 5.23 -4.89 -1.33
N ARG A 302 5.29 -4.67 -0.02
CA ARG A 302 6.54 -4.73 0.75
C ARG A 302 7.18 -6.11 0.66
N GLN A 303 6.40 -7.17 0.78
CA GLN A 303 6.95 -8.51 0.70
C GLN A 303 7.41 -8.85 -0.71
N ILE A 304 6.63 -8.51 -1.74
CA ILE A 304 7.02 -8.69 -3.15
C ILE A 304 8.30 -7.91 -3.47
N ALA A 305 8.45 -6.69 -2.97
CA ALA A 305 9.65 -5.88 -3.20
C ALA A 305 10.92 -6.50 -2.60
N LEU A 306 10.80 -7.11 -1.42
CA LEU A 306 11.91 -7.76 -0.72
C LEU A 306 12.23 -9.15 -1.28
N HIS A 307 11.21 -9.88 -1.75
CA HIS A 307 11.30 -11.29 -2.10
C HIS A 307 10.62 -11.61 -3.45
N PRO A 308 10.88 -10.88 -4.55
CA PRO A 308 10.06 -10.95 -5.77
C PRO A 308 9.96 -12.35 -6.40
N SER A 309 11.03 -13.15 -6.33
CA SER A 309 11.01 -14.54 -6.84
C SER A 309 10.07 -15.45 -6.07
N ASP A 310 9.94 -15.26 -4.75
CA ASP A 310 9.10 -16.11 -3.88
C ASP A 310 7.61 -15.91 -4.20
N TYR A 311 7.25 -14.79 -4.81
CA TYR A 311 5.91 -14.44 -5.25
C TYR A 311 5.68 -14.72 -6.74
N GLY A 312 6.61 -15.41 -7.42
CA GLY A 312 6.48 -15.72 -8.85
C GLY A 312 6.68 -14.52 -9.79
N LEU A 313 7.18 -13.37 -9.30
CA LEU A 313 7.42 -12.21 -10.15
C LEU A 313 8.63 -12.43 -11.08
N PHE A 314 9.64 -13.18 -10.65
CA PHE A 314 10.82 -13.53 -11.45
C PHE A 314 10.88 -15.05 -11.66
N PRO A 315 10.18 -15.59 -12.68
CA PRO A 315 10.19 -17.02 -12.94
C PRO A 315 11.61 -17.51 -13.31
N PRO A 316 11.94 -18.80 -13.05
CA PRO A 316 13.25 -19.37 -13.37
C PRO A 316 13.63 -19.21 -14.84
N SER A 317 14.93 -19.03 -15.10
CA SER A 317 15.50 -18.82 -16.43
C SER A 317 15.09 -19.94 -17.41
N GLY A 318 14.37 -19.59 -18.48
CA GLY A 318 13.90 -20.54 -19.50
C GLY A 318 12.60 -20.12 -20.20
N VAL A 319 11.82 -19.23 -19.59
CA VAL A 319 10.58 -18.68 -20.16
C VAL A 319 10.92 -17.43 -21.00
N ASN A 320 11.24 -17.61 -22.28
CA ASN A 320 11.65 -16.52 -23.20
C ASN A 320 10.56 -15.46 -23.49
N ARG A 321 9.32 -15.63 -23.00
CA ARG A 321 8.18 -14.73 -23.30
C ARG A 321 8.01 -13.56 -22.32
N GLY A 322 8.87 -13.46 -21.29
CA GLY A 322 8.67 -12.52 -20.18
C GLY A 322 7.52 -12.96 -19.25
N VAL A 323 7.54 -12.47 -18.02
CA VAL A 323 6.49 -12.77 -17.03
C VAL A 323 5.23 -11.95 -17.28
N ARG A 324 4.06 -12.54 -17.04
CA ARG A 324 2.76 -11.89 -17.14
C ARG A 324 2.11 -11.79 -15.77
N VAL A 325 1.87 -10.57 -15.30
CA VAL A 325 1.28 -10.25 -14.00
C VAL A 325 -0.12 -9.66 -14.19
N LEU A 326 -1.08 -10.10 -13.40
CA LEU A 326 -2.44 -9.57 -13.34
C LEU A 326 -2.76 -9.14 -11.91
N GLU A 327 -3.28 -7.93 -11.72
CA GLU A 327 -3.87 -7.50 -10.46
C GLU A 327 -5.40 -7.43 -10.62
N LEU A 328 -6.12 -8.19 -9.80
CA LEU A 328 -7.58 -8.17 -9.70
C LEU A 328 -7.99 -7.18 -8.61
N GLY A 329 -8.89 -6.25 -8.92
CA GLY A 329 -9.32 -5.22 -7.96
C GLY A 329 -8.15 -4.30 -7.59
N ALA A 330 -7.47 -3.78 -8.61
CA ALA A 330 -6.22 -3.05 -8.46
C ALA A 330 -6.37 -1.75 -7.65
N GLY A 331 -7.56 -1.13 -7.64
CA GLY A 331 -7.78 0.14 -6.96
C GLY A 331 -6.83 1.22 -7.49
N THR A 332 -5.91 1.72 -6.64
CA THR A 332 -4.87 2.69 -7.03
C THR A 332 -3.71 2.07 -7.82
N GLY A 333 -3.67 0.74 -7.96
CA GLY A 333 -2.68 0.01 -8.76
C GLY A 333 -1.31 -0.11 -8.12
N LEU A 334 -1.23 0.01 -6.79
CA LEU A 334 0.03 -0.05 -6.06
C LEU A 334 0.85 -1.30 -6.42
N LEU A 335 0.25 -2.49 -6.41
CA LEU A 335 0.99 -3.73 -6.69
C LEU A 335 1.38 -3.81 -8.17
N SER A 336 0.53 -3.38 -9.09
CA SER A 336 0.84 -3.32 -10.53
C SER A 336 2.01 -2.38 -10.82
N ILE A 337 1.97 -1.16 -10.30
CA ILE A 337 3.03 -0.15 -10.48
C ILE A 337 4.34 -0.67 -9.88
N LEU A 338 4.28 -1.22 -8.67
CA LEU A 338 5.46 -1.79 -8.01
C LEU A 338 6.04 -2.95 -8.81
N SER A 339 5.20 -3.89 -9.25
CA SER A 339 5.60 -5.04 -10.07
C SER A 339 6.26 -4.58 -11.37
N ARG A 340 5.66 -3.62 -12.07
CA ARG A 340 6.24 -3.03 -13.30
C ARG A 340 7.64 -2.47 -13.06
N LYS A 341 7.82 -1.67 -12.00
CA LYS A 341 9.14 -1.12 -11.66
C LYS A 341 10.14 -2.22 -11.32
N LEU A 342 9.75 -3.22 -10.52
CA LEU A 342 10.63 -4.33 -10.15
C LEU A 342 11.05 -5.15 -11.38
N LEU A 343 10.14 -5.37 -12.32
CA LEU A 343 10.41 -6.05 -13.57
C LEU A 343 11.37 -5.27 -14.47
N ASP A 344 11.24 -3.94 -14.55
CA ASP A 344 12.19 -3.10 -15.28
C ASP A 344 13.59 -3.16 -14.65
N LEU A 345 13.66 -3.16 -13.32
CA LEU A 345 14.93 -3.33 -12.60
C LEU A 345 15.56 -4.70 -12.87
N ASN A 346 14.77 -5.77 -12.88
CA ASN A 346 15.25 -7.10 -13.18
C ASN A 346 15.71 -7.23 -14.64
N ALA A 347 14.96 -6.66 -15.59
CA ALA A 347 15.36 -6.59 -17.00
C ALA A 347 16.71 -5.89 -17.17
N ILE A 348 16.96 -4.79 -16.45
CA ILE A 348 18.24 -4.07 -16.47
C ILE A 348 19.37 -4.86 -15.78
N ALA A 349 19.05 -5.61 -14.72
CA ALA A 349 20.03 -6.37 -13.95
C ALA A 349 20.47 -7.65 -14.67
N SER A 350 19.53 -8.31 -15.34
CA SER A 350 19.66 -9.68 -15.86
C SER A 350 19.60 -9.74 -17.39
N ASP A 351 19.41 -8.61 -18.09
CA ASP A 351 19.24 -8.53 -19.55
C ASP A 351 18.09 -9.42 -20.07
N THR A 352 16.96 -9.38 -19.35
CA THR A 352 15.76 -10.18 -19.66
C THR A 352 14.62 -9.32 -20.19
N HIS A 353 13.62 -9.95 -20.81
CA HIS A 353 12.38 -9.27 -21.20
C HIS A 353 11.67 -8.67 -19.97
N SER A 354 11.16 -7.44 -20.13
CA SER A 354 10.51 -6.68 -19.04
C SER A 354 9.15 -7.28 -18.65
N GLY A 355 8.45 -7.93 -19.58
CA GLY A 355 7.20 -8.65 -19.31
C GLY A 355 5.98 -7.73 -19.32
N LEU A 356 4.83 -8.26 -18.93
CA LEU A 356 3.54 -7.57 -18.96
C LEU A 356 2.93 -7.48 -17.56
N VAL A 357 2.37 -6.34 -17.23
CA VAL A 357 1.49 -6.12 -16.07
C VAL A 357 0.15 -5.63 -16.58
N VAL A 358 -0.95 -6.23 -16.10
CA VAL A 358 -2.30 -5.74 -16.36
C VAL A 358 -2.98 -5.45 -15.03
N ALA A 359 -3.28 -4.18 -14.80
CA ALA A 359 -4.02 -3.70 -13.64
C ALA A 359 -5.51 -3.67 -13.99
N THR A 360 -6.34 -4.39 -13.24
CA THR A 360 -7.77 -4.49 -13.55
C THR A 360 -8.67 -4.05 -12.41
N ASP A 361 -9.75 -3.38 -12.78
CA ASP A 361 -10.85 -3.01 -11.90
C ASP A 361 -12.15 -2.95 -12.70
N PHE A 362 -13.28 -2.77 -12.04
CA PHE A 362 -14.60 -2.74 -12.67
C PHE A 362 -15.12 -1.30 -12.86
N LEU A 363 -14.95 -0.46 -11.84
CA LEU A 363 -15.59 0.84 -11.78
C LEU A 363 -14.84 1.87 -12.64
N PRO A 364 -15.52 2.58 -13.57
CA PRO A 364 -14.87 3.60 -14.40
C PRO A 364 -14.10 4.65 -13.61
N SER A 365 -14.65 5.15 -12.49
CA SER A 365 -13.98 6.14 -11.64
C SER A 365 -12.70 5.61 -10.99
N VAL A 366 -12.65 4.32 -10.66
CA VAL A 366 -11.45 3.66 -10.14
C VAL A 366 -10.42 3.49 -11.25
N LEU A 367 -10.83 3.09 -12.44
CA LEU A 367 -9.94 2.97 -13.61
C LEU A 367 -9.35 4.33 -14.03
N ASP A 368 -10.13 5.40 -14.00
CA ASP A 368 -9.64 6.76 -14.25
C ASP A 368 -8.60 7.18 -13.21
N ASN A 369 -8.85 6.89 -11.93
CA ASN A 369 -7.90 7.16 -10.85
C ASN A 369 -6.62 6.32 -10.96
N LEU A 370 -6.77 5.04 -11.32
CA LEU A 370 -5.67 4.13 -11.59
C LEU A 370 -4.77 4.65 -12.70
N LYS A 371 -5.35 5.22 -13.78
CA LYS A 371 -4.58 5.86 -14.86
C LYS A 371 -3.72 7.01 -14.34
N ILE A 372 -4.27 7.86 -13.47
CA ILE A 372 -3.50 8.93 -12.82
C ILE A 372 -2.32 8.34 -12.03
N CYS A 373 -2.55 7.28 -11.26
CA CYS A 373 -1.49 6.62 -10.47
C CYS A 373 -0.40 6.02 -11.36
N VAL A 374 -0.76 5.37 -12.46
CA VAL A 374 0.20 4.86 -13.45
C VAL A 374 1.02 6.00 -14.05
N ASP A 375 0.37 7.07 -14.51
CA ASP A 375 1.04 8.22 -15.14
C ASP A 375 1.97 8.97 -14.19
N LEU A 376 1.65 9.03 -12.89
CA LEU A 376 2.54 9.61 -11.87
C LEU A 376 3.87 8.86 -11.76
N ASN A 377 3.88 7.56 -12.06
CA ASN A 377 5.07 6.72 -11.98
C ASN A 377 5.74 6.51 -13.33
N PHE A 378 4.98 6.62 -14.42
CA PHE A 378 5.40 6.41 -15.79
C PHE A 378 4.84 7.53 -16.68
N PRO A 379 5.38 8.76 -16.58
CA PRO A 379 4.80 9.92 -17.26
C PRO A 379 4.77 9.73 -18.78
N PRO A 380 3.65 10.02 -19.46
CA PRO A 380 3.57 9.92 -20.91
C PRO A 380 4.55 10.90 -21.58
N ALA A 381 5.05 10.53 -22.75
CA ALA A 381 5.98 11.33 -23.51
C ALA A 381 5.26 12.15 -24.59
N LEU A 382 5.73 13.36 -24.83
CA LEU A 382 5.33 14.15 -25.98
C LEU A 382 6.14 13.68 -27.21
N THR A 383 5.48 13.02 -28.14
CA THR A 383 6.05 12.56 -29.41
C THR A 383 5.55 13.42 -30.58
N SER A 384 6.03 13.16 -31.79
CA SER A 384 5.54 13.84 -33.00
C SER A 384 4.06 13.63 -33.27
N ASN A 385 3.46 12.58 -32.69
CA ASN A 385 2.08 12.19 -32.90
C ASN A 385 1.15 12.65 -31.75
N GLY A 386 1.69 13.29 -30.71
CA GLY A 386 0.93 13.76 -29.55
C GLY A 386 1.49 13.25 -28.23
N ILE A 387 0.62 13.15 -27.21
CA ILE A 387 0.97 12.58 -25.91
C ILE A 387 0.73 11.07 -26.00
N GLU A 388 1.81 10.29 -25.96
CA GLU A 388 1.77 8.83 -26.01
C GLU A 388 2.29 8.27 -24.68
N SER A 389 1.64 7.22 -24.19
CA SER A 389 2.14 6.54 -23.00
C SER A 389 3.41 5.75 -23.34
N ILE A 390 4.34 5.73 -22.39
CA ILE A 390 5.64 5.08 -22.53
C ILE A 390 5.67 3.68 -21.92
N THR A 391 4.54 3.19 -21.41
CA THR A 391 4.48 1.91 -20.70
C THR A 391 3.43 0.95 -21.20
N ASP A 392 2.47 1.34 -22.01
CA ASP A 392 1.52 0.43 -22.68
C ASP A 392 1.87 0.31 -24.18
N ILE A 393 3.18 0.38 -24.49
CA ILE A 393 3.73 0.46 -25.86
C ILE A 393 3.33 -0.75 -26.72
N ALA A 394 3.30 -1.94 -26.14
CA ALA A 394 2.93 -3.17 -26.83
C ALA A 394 2.02 -4.02 -25.94
N ARG A 395 1.12 -4.80 -26.55
CA ARG A 395 0.12 -5.59 -25.83
C ARG A 395 0.72 -6.66 -24.90
N ASN A 396 1.93 -7.12 -25.20
CA ASN A 396 2.66 -8.14 -24.44
C ASN A 396 3.77 -7.54 -23.55
N GLU A 397 3.84 -6.22 -23.41
CA GLU A 397 4.88 -5.54 -22.64
C GLU A 397 4.33 -4.37 -21.83
N GLY A 398 4.96 -4.10 -20.70
CA GLY A 398 4.75 -2.88 -19.94
C GLY A 398 3.62 -2.96 -18.92
N ILE A 399 2.87 -1.89 -18.67
CA ILE A 399 1.72 -1.85 -17.75
C ILE A 399 0.48 -1.34 -18.46
N HIS A 400 -0.57 -2.15 -18.47
CA HIS A 400 -1.86 -1.87 -19.10
C HIS A 400 -2.94 -1.76 -18.04
N ILE A 401 -3.95 -0.94 -18.31
CA ILE A 401 -5.17 -0.86 -17.51
C ILE A 401 -6.30 -1.46 -18.32
N ALA A 402 -7.09 -2.34 -17.72
CA ALA A 402 -8.23 -2.94 -18.40
C ALA A 402 -9.41 -3.07 -17.44
N LYS A 403 -10.61 -2.79 -17.94
CA LYS A 403 -11.84 -3.17 -17.25
C LYS A 403 -11.96 -4.70 -17.17
N LEU A 404 -12.28 -5.21 -16.00
CA LEU A 404 -12.71 -6.58 -15.80
C LEU A 404 -13.85 -6.61 -14.77
N ASP A 405 -14.96 -7.26 -15.14
CA ASP A 405 -16.06 -7.55 -14.22
C ASP A 405 -16.02 -9.03 -13.82
N TRP A 406 -15.77 -9.31 -12.54
CA TRP A 406 -15.69 -10.71 -12.07
C TRP A 406 -16.98 -11.51 -12.30
N THR A 407 -18.14 -10.85 -12.40
CA THR A 407 -19.44 -11.50 -12.53
C THR A 407 -19.75 -11.94 -13.96
N THR A 408 -19.17 -11.29 -14.96
CA THR A 408 -19.46 -11.54 -16.38
C THR A 408 -18.27 -12.16 -17.14
N PHE A 409 -17.04 -11.89 -16.69
CA PHE A 409 -15.82 -12.38 -17.31
C PHE A 409 -15.74 -13.93 -17.45
N PRO A 410 -16.09 -14.75 -16.44
CA PRO A 410 -16.04 -16.22 -16.59
C PRO A 410 -16.98 -16.74 -17.68
N ALA A 411 -18.20 -16.18 -17.78
CA ALA A 411 -19.16 -16.55 -18.80
C ALA A 411 -18.73 -16.08 -20.20
N PHE A 412 -18.09 -14.92 -20.29
CA PHE A 412 -17.46 -14.42 -21.50
C PHE A 412 -16.35 -15.36 -21.99
N MET A 413 -15.46 -15.79 -21.09
CA MET A 413 -14.37 -16.73 -21.41
C MET A 413 -14.90 -18.10 -21.84
N ALA A 414 -15.94 -18.61 -21.17
CA ALA A 414 -16.58 -19.87 -21.55
C ALA A 414 -17.19 -19.85 -22.96
N LYS A 415 -17.59 -18.69 -23.48
CA LYS A 415 -18.08 -18.49 -24.86
C LYS A 415 -16.95 -18.31 -25.89
N GLY A 416 -15.69 -18.50 -25.49
CA GLY A 416 -14.52 -18.36 -26.35
C GLY A 416 -13.85 -16.98 -26.32
N GLY A 417 -14.30 -16.09 -25.42
CA GLY A 417 -13.67 -14.79 -25.19
C GLY A 417 -13.64 -13.88 -26.43
N GLN A 418 -14.64 -13.98 -27.30
CA GLN A 418 -14.78 -13.13 -28.50
C GLN A 418 -15.78 -12.00 -28.24
N GLY A 419 -15.40 -10.77 -28.58
CA GLY A 419 -16.19 -9.56 -28.39
C GLY A 419 -15.43 -8.47 -27.66
N ASP A 420 -15.98 -7.26 -27.70
CA ASP A 420 -15.39 -6.04 -27.09
C ASP A 420 -16.01 -5.70 -25.72
N GLU A 421 -16.89 -6.58 -25.19
CA GLU A 421 -17.59 -6.38 -23.91
C GLU A 421 -16.62 -6.42 -22.71
N GLU A 422 -15.56 -7.23 -22.80
CA GLU A 422 -14.56 -7.44 -21.74
C GLU A 422 -13.16 -7.04 -22.23
N GLN A 423 -12.66 -5.90 -21.77
CA GLN A 423 -11.34 -5.37 -22.17
C GLN A 423 -10.21 -6.34 -21.82
N MET A 424 -10.31 -6.99 -20.66
CA MET A 424 -9.33 -7.98 -20.21
C MET A 424 -9.29 -9.24 -21.07
N GLY A 425 -10.36 -9.54 -21.82
CA GLY A 425 -10.45 -10.70 -22.70
C GLY A 425 -9.32 -10.77 -23.73
N VAL A 426 -8.87 -9.61 -24.23
CA VAL A 426 -7.78 -9.51 -25.19
C VAL A 426 -6.47 -10.06 -24.61
N PHE A 427 -6.13 -9.69 -23.38
CA PHE A 427 -4.90 -10.14 -22.73
C PHE A 427 -4.99 -11.63 -22.40
N ALA A 428 -6.13 -12.11 -21.92
CA ALA A 428 -6.32 -13.54 -21.61
C ALA A 428 -6.16 -14.44 -22.85
N ARG A 429 -6.56 -13.98 -24.04
CA ARG A 429 -6.34 -14.70 -25.31
C ARG A 429 -4.88 -14.77 -25.75
N ASP A 430 -4.13 -13.71 -25.49
CA ASP A 430 -2.69 -13.66 -25.82
C ASP A 430 -1.84 -14.52 -24.88
N GLY A 431 -2.40 -14.93 -23.75
CA GLY A 431 -1.77 -15.87 -22.84
C GLY A 431 -2.26 -15.73 -21.40
N THR A 432 -2.01 -16.80 -20.64
CA THR A 432 -2.26 -16.85 -19.20
C THR A 432 -1.20 -16.10 -18.40
N PHE A 433 -1.50 -15.87 -17.12
CA PHE A 433 -0.69 -15.10 -16.19
C PHE A 433 0.11 -16.01 -15.27
N ASP A 434 1.39 -15.68 -15.11
CA ASP A 434 2.31 -16.37 -14.23
C ASP A 434 2.08 -15.97 -12.78
N LEU A 435 1.64 -14.72 -12.56
CA LEU A 435 1.34 -14.15 -11.26
C LEU A 435 -0.01 -13.43 -11.30
N VAL A 436 -0.91 -13.78 -10.38
CA VAL A 436 -2.15 -13.05 -10.12
C VAL A 436 -2.09 -12.50 -8.69
N LEU A 437 -2.53 -11.26 -8.49
CA LEU A 437 -2.55 -10.59 -7.21
C LEU A 437 -3.96 -10.09 -6.90
N ALA A 438 -4.40 -10.25 -5.66
CA ALA A 438 -5.61 -9.64 -5.11
C ALA A 438 -5.31 -9.20 -3.67
N SER A 439 -5.58 -7.93 -3.36
CA SER A 439 -5.30 -7.37 -2.05
C SER A 439 -6.51 -6.60 -1.54
N ASP A 440 -7.07 -7.04 -0.41
CA ASP A 440 -8.27 -6.47 0.21
C ASP A 440 -9.50 -6.46 -0.72
N CYS A 441 -9.61 -7.48 -1.57
CA CYS A 441 -10.68 -7.60 -2.56
C CYS A 441 -11.95 -8.31 -2.03
N VAL A 442 -11.87 -8.97 -0.87
CA VAL A 442 -12.94 -9.80 -0.31
C VAL A 442 -13.56 -9.07 0.88
N TYR A 443 -14.56 -8.25 0.57
CA TYR A 443 -15.36 -7.49 1.54
C TYR A 443 -16.86 -7.81 1.43
N ASP A 444 -17.19 -8.85 0.65
CA ASP A 444 -18.49 -9.50 0.55
C ASP A 444 -18.24 -11.01 0.38
N GLU A 445 -19.09 -11.84 1.00
CA GLU A 445 -18.95 -13.32 1.01
C GLU A 445 -18.91 -13.95 -0.39
N THR A 446 -19.47 -13.28 -1.40
CA THR A 446 -19.49 -13.78 -2.77
C THR A 446 -18.17 -13.55 -3.51
N HIS A 447 -17.32 -12.62 -3.05
CA HIS A 447 -16.13 -12.20 -3.78
C HIS A 447 -15.09 -13.31 -3.91
N ALA A 448 -14.88 -14.12 -2.88
CA ALA A 448 -13.92 -15.22 -2.95
C ALA A 448 -14.28 -16.22 -4.06
N LYS A 449 -15.58 -16.52 -4.22
CA LYS A 449 -16.08 -17.36 -5.32
C LYS A 449 -15.81 -16.73 -6.68
N LEU A 450 -16.13 -15.44 -6.85
CA LEU A 450 -15.94 -14.72 -8.10
C LEU A 450 -14.45 -14.64 -8.49
N LEU A 451 -13.57 -14.38 -7.52
CA LEU A 451 -12.12 -14.40 -7.73
C LEU A 451 -11.65 -15.79 -8.19
N ARG A 452 -12.17 -16.87 -7.61
CA ARG A 452 -11.83 -18.25 -8.03
C ARG A 452 -12.24 -18.48 -9.49
N GLU A 453 -13.45 -18.10 -9.85
CA GLU A 453 -13.97 -18.28 -11.21
C GLU A 453 -13.12 -17.52 -12.24
N VAL A 454 -12.70 -16.29 -11.93
CA VAL A 454 -11.79 -15.52 -12.79
C VAL A 454 -10.40 -16.15 -12.84
N ALA A 455 -9.81 -16.49 -11.68
CA ALA A 455 -8.50 -17.09 -11.57
C ALA A 455 -8.38 -18.38 -12.41
N ALA A 456 -9.44 -19.20 -12.45
CA ALA A 456 -9.48 -20.44 -13.22
C ALA A 456 -9.35 -20.23 -14.74
N TRP A 457 -9.65 -19.02 -15.24
CA TRP A 457 -9.55 -18.65 -16.66
C TRP A 457 -8.28 -17.88 -17.03
N VAL A 458 -7.57 -17.31 -16.05
CA VAL A 458 -6.41 -16.44 -16.31
C VAL A 458 -5.09 -17.03 -15.82
N LEU A 459 -5.10 -17.89 -14.79
CA LEU A 459 -3.88 -18.42 -14.19
C LEU A 459 -3.23 -19.48 -15.07
N ARG A 460 -1.92 -19.38 -15.28
CA ARG A 460 -1.15 -20.32 -16.10
C ARG A 460 -1.23 -21.74 -15.56
N LEU A 461 -1.54 -22.70 -16.42
CA LEU A 461 -1.52 -24.12 -16.09
C LEU A 461 -0.09 -24.63 -15.89
N PRO A 462 0.12 -25.65 -15.05
CA PRO A 462 1.40 -26.36 -14.98
C PRO A 462 1.73 -27.07 -16.30
N GLU A 463 3.00 -26.96 -16.71
CA GLU A 463 3.59 -27.58 -17.89
C GLU A 463 4.75 -28.54 -17.51
N GLY A 464 4.45 -29.84 -17.46
CA GLY A 464 5.43 -30.88 -17.10
C GLY A 464 5.51 -31.15 -15.59
N GLU A 465 6.39 -32.08 -15.18
CA GLU A 465 6.40 -32.61 -13.81
C GLU A 465 6.93 -31.63 -12.75
N ASN A 466 7.77 -30.65 -13.12
CA ASN A 466 8.42 -29.73 -12.18
C ASN A 466 7.83 -28.31 -12.18
N ASP A 467 6.88 -28.03 -13.05
CA ASP A 467 6.24 -26.72 -13.15
C ASP A 467 4.92 -26.73 -12.39
N GLN A 468 4.79 -25.84 -11.42
CA GLN A 468 3.60 -25.72 -10.57
C GLN A 468 2.52 -24.83 -11.20
N GLY A 469 2.76 -24.29 -12.40
CA GLY A 469 1.89 -23.31 -13.03
C GLY A 469 2.08 -21.91 -12.45
N GLY A 470 1.14 -21.02 -12.75
CA GLY A 470 1.11 -19.69 -12.15
C GLY A 470 0.75 -19.73 -10.67
N THR A 471 0.98 -18.61 -9.98
CA THR A 471 0.63 -18.42 -8.57
C THR A 471 -0.35 -17.26 -8.41
N PHE A 472 -1.36 -17.43 -7.56
CA PHE A 472 -2.32 -16.40 -7.20
C PHE A 472 -2.19 -16.07 -5.71
N HIS A 473 -1.89 -14.82 -5.36
CA HIS A 473 -1.81 -14.39 -3.96
C HIS A 473 -3.00 -13.53 -3.57
N ILE A 474 -3.61 -13.88 -2.44
CA ILE A 474 -4.69 -13.13 -1.80
C ILE A 474 -4.20 -12.67 -0.44
N LEU A 475 -4.24 -11.36 -0.17
CA LEU A 475 -4.00 -10.82 1.16
C LEU A 475 -5.24 -10.07 1.65
N SER A 476 -5.74 -10.43 2.84
CA SER A 476 -6.88 -9.76 3.47
C SER A 476 -6.57 -9.41 4.92
N PRO A 477 -7.00 -8.24 5.40
CA PRO A 477 -6.84 -7.86 6.80
C PRO A 477 -7.75 -8.65 7.71
N LEU A 478 -7.31 -8.89 8.95
CA LEU A 478 -8.13 -9.44 10.01
C LEU A 478 -9.02 -8.34 10.58
N ARG A 479 -10.32 -8.41 10.28
CA ARG A 479 -11.32 -7.48 10.82
C ARG A 479 -12.40 -8.29 11.57
N PRO A 480 -12.73 -7.96 12.82
CA PRO A 480 -13.73 -8.69 13.61
C PRO A 480 -15.10 -8.82 12.93
N THR A 481 -15.50 -7.78 12.18
CA THR A 481 -16.80 -7.73 11.50
C THR A 481 -16.81 -8.40 10.12
N PHE A 482 -15.66 -8.87 9.62
CA PHE A 482 -15.52 -9.48 8.30
C PHE A 482 -15.18 -10.98 8.38
N ALA A 483 -15.56 -11.64 9.47
CA ALA A 483 -15.31 -13.07 9.64
C ALA A 483 -15.95 -13.92 8.51
N PRO A 484 -17.21 -13.68 8.09
CA PRO A 484 -17.81 -14.44 6.99
C PRO A 484 -17.06 -14.30 5.66
N GLU A 485 -16.54 -13.11 5.36
CA GLU A 485 -15.77 -12.82 4.17
C GLU A 485 -14.45 -13.59 4.16
N LEU A 486 -13.74 -13.64 5.29
CA LEU A 486 -12.51 -14.42 5.40
C LEU A 486 -12.78 -15.93 5.35
N GLU A 487 -13.86 -16.40 5.97
CA GLU A 487 -14.32 -17.79 5.87
C GLU A 487 -14.68 -18.17 4.43
N SER A 488 -15.24 -17.24 3.65
CA SER A 488 -15.52 -17.46 2.23
C SER A 488 -14.26 -17.76 1.41
N ILE A 489 -13.11 -17.16 1.77
CA ILE A 489 -11.81 -17.46 1.14
C ILE A 489 -11.41 -18.90 1.46
N ASP A 490 -11.51 -19.31 2.72
CA ASP A 490 -11.19 -20.67 3.13
C ASP A 490 -12.11 -21.71 2.45
N GLN A 491 -13.40 -21.38 2.28
CA GLN A 491 -14.37 -22.22 1.58
C GLN A 491 -14.07 -22.34 0.08
N HIS A 492 -13.72 -21.24 -0.58
CA HIS A 492 -13.53 -21.21 -2.03
C HIS A 492 -12.09 -21.50 -2.46
N PHE A 493 -11.11 -21.43 -1.57
CA PHE A 493 -9.73 -21.82 -1.81
C PHE A 493 -9.23 -22.81 -0.75
N PRO A 494 -9.88 -23.99 -0.63
CA PRO A 494 -9.45 -24.97 0.36
C PRO A 494 -8.04 -25.50 0.02
N PRO A 495 -7.31 -26.07 0.99
CA PRO A 495 -6.01 -26.68 0.74
C PRO A 495 -6.08 -27.73 -0.35
N LEU A 496 -5.09 -27.76 -1.25
CA LEU A 496 -5.03 -28.73 -2.35
C LEU A 496 -5.12 -30.19 -1.86
N SER A 497 -4.65 -30.47 -0.64
CA SER A 497 -4.73 -31.78 0.01
C SER A 497 -6.15 -32.24 0.34
N THR A 498 -7.14 -31.34 0.33
CA THR A 498 -8.55 -31.67 0.57
C THR A 498 -9.25 -32.26 -0.66
N TYR A 499 -8.67 -32.05 -1.85
CA TYR A 499 -9.22 -32.58 -3.08
C TYR A 499 -8.86 -34.05 -3.28
N THR A 500 -9.69 -34.76 -4.05
CA THR A 500 -9.35 -36.08 -4.57
C THR A 500 -8.00 -36.02 -5.32
N PRO A 501 -7.12 -37.03 -5.20
CA PRO A 501 -5.81 -37.02 -5.84
C PRO A 501 -5.87 -36.66 -7.32
N LEU A 502 -4.90 -35.87 -7.79
CA LEU A 502 -4.83 -35.42 -9.18
C LEU A 502 -4.79 -36.59 -10.17
N SER A 503 -4.20 -37.74 -9.79
CA SER A 503 -4.19 -38.96 -10.60
C SER A 503 -5.61 -39.40 -10.99
N ASP A 504 -6.52 -39.37 -10.04
CA ASP A 504 -7.88 -39.88 -10.20
C ASP A 504 -8.73 -38.88 -10.99
N ARG A 505 -8.56 -37.58 -10.70
CA ARG A 505 -9.20 -36.49 -11.46
C ARG A 505 -8.73 -36.45 -12.90
N SER A 506 -7.42 -36.63 -13.13
CA SER A 506 -6.84 -36.69 -14.48
C SER A 506 -7.34 -37.91 -15.25
N ALA A 507 -7.44 -39.07 -14.60
CA ALA A 507 -8.01 -40.27 -15.20
C ALA A 507 -9.49 -40.07 -15.58
N ALA A 508 -10.28 -39.44 -14.71
CA ALA A 508 -11.67 -39.13 -14.99
C ALA A 508 -11.83 -38.14 -16.17
N ALA A 509 -10.99 -37.11 -16.24
CA ALA A 509 -10.96 -36.16 -17.36
C ALA A 509 -10.57 -36.83 -18.69
N ALA A 510 -9.70 -37.84 -18.67
CA ALA A 510 -9.31 -38.59 -19.86
C ALA A 510 -10.42 -39.54 -20.36
N LEU A 511 -11.31 -40.01 -19.48
CA LEU A 511 -12.37 -40.98 -19.82
C LEU A 511 -13.59 -40.34 -20.50
N SER A 512 -13.90 -39.08 -20.20
CA SER A 512 -15.05 -38.37 -20.78
C SER A 512 -14.64 -37.00 -21.30
N PRO A 513 -14.77 -36.73 -22.62
CA PRO A 513 -14.51 -35.40 -23.17
C PRO A 513 -15.60 -34.38 -22.77
N ASP A 514 -16.78 -34.86 -22.37
CA ASP A 514 -17.83 -34.01 -21.80
C ASP A 514 -17.60 -33.85 -20.29
N PRO A 515 -17.26 -32.65 -19.80
CA PRO A 515 -17.05 -32.40 -18.38
C PRO A 515 -18.32 -32.68 -17.57
N SER A 516 -19.50 -32.47 -18.16
CA SER A 516 -20.78 -32.61 -17.47
C SER A 516 -21.07 -34.05 -17.01
N ALA A 517 -20.49 -35.04 -17.69
CA ALA A 517 -20.58 -36.46 -17.37
C ALA A 517 -19.58 -36.91 -16.27
N VAL A 518 -18.58 -36.08 -15.94
CA VAL A 518 -17.63 -36.35 -14.84
C VAL A 518 -18.22 -35.86 -13.53
N ALA A 519 -18.14 -36.66 -12.48
CA ALA A 519 -18.64 -36.31 -11.16
C ALA A 519 -17.97 -35.01 -10.63
N PRO A 520 -18.71 -34.12 -9.94
CA PRO A 520 -18.21 -32.78 -9.57
C PRO A 520 -16.90 -32.77 -8.76
N GLU A 521 -16.72 -33.76 -7.89
CA GLU A 521 -15.52 -33.94 -7.07
C GLU A 521 -14.29 -34.26 -7.94
N LEU A 522 -14.49 -34.98 -9.05
CA LEU A 522 -13.44 -35.40 -9.98
C LEU A 522 -13.17 -34.39 -11.12
N ARG A 523 -14.07 -33.44 -11.33
CA ARG A 523 -14.03 -32.51 -12.45
C ARG A 523 -13.04 -31.37 -12.21
N GLY A 524 -12.19 -31.05 -13.19
CA GLY A 524 -11.38 -29.82 -13.16
C GLY A 524 -12.22 -28.55 -13.37
N GLU A 525 -11.57 -27.38 -13.35
CA GLU A 525 -12.26 -26.09 -13.51
C GLU A 525 -11.51 -25.13 -14.45
N GLY A 526 -12.25 -24.21 -15.09
CA GLY A 526 -11.71 -23.24 -16.06
C GLY A 526 -10.79 -23.89 -17.10
N LEU A 527 -9.58 -23.36 -17.24
CA LEU A 527 -8.54 -23.94 -18.12
C LEU A 527 -8.10 -25.34 -17.71
N GLY A 528 -8.26 -25.70 -16.44
CA GLY A 528 -7.87 -26.97 -15.84
C GLY A 528 -8.80 -28.15 -16.11
N ILE A 529 -9.97 -27.93 -16.73
CA ILE A 529 -10.99 -28.96 -16.99
C ILE A 529 -10.40 -30.21 -17.66
N SER A 530 -9.63 -30.02 -18.75
CA SER A 530 -9.06 -31.12 -19.53
C SER A 530 -8.00 -31.95 -18.79
N LYS A 531 -7.45 -31.41 -17.69
CA LYS A 531 -6.40 -32.04 -16.87
C LYS A 531 -6.89 -32.42 -15.48
N GLY A 532 -8.18 -32.25 -15.17
CA GLY A 532 -8.72 -32.50 -13.83
C GLY A 532 -8.20 -31.54 -12.74
N LEU A 533 -7.57 -30.43 -13.12
CA LEU A 533 -6.94 -29.48 -12.19
C LEU A 533 -7.98 -28.58 -11.50
N LYS A 534 -7.75 -28.29 -10.23
CA LYS A 534 -8.53 -27.36 -9.42
C LYS A 534 -7.62 -26.33 -8.77
N LEU A 535 -8.15 -25.14 -8.48
CA LEU A 535 -7.47 -24.15 -7.67
C LEU A 535 -7.64 -24.48 -6.18
N GLY A 536 -6.56 -24.35 -5.45
CA GLY A 536 -6.55 -24.47 -3.99
C GLY A 536 -5.29 -23.86 -3.41
N THR A 537 -5.23 -23.80 -2.09
CA THR A 537 -4.07 -23.24 -1.40
C THR A 537 -2.91 -24.22 -1.35
N ARG A 538 -1.68 -23.70 -1.52
CA ARG A 538 -0.43 -24.45 -1.45
C ARG A 538 0.12 -24.47 -0.01
N GLY A 539 0.64 -25.63 0.41
CA GLY A 539 1.24 -25.80 1.74
C GLY A 539 0.23 -25.71 2.89
N GLU A 540 0.65 -25.14 4.03
CA GLU A 540 -0.15 -25.04 5.28
C GLU A 540 -1.41 -24.15 5.18
N GLY A 541 -1.81 -23.70 3.99
CA GLY A 541 -2.98 -22.84 3.80
C GLY A 541 -2.70 -21.40 4.22
N LYS A 542 -3.64 -20.78 4.93
CA LYS A 542 -3.57 -19.37 5.39
C LYS A 542 -2.39 -19.14 6.32
N ARG A 543 -1.60 -18.10 6.06
CA ARG A 543 -0.45 -17.72 6.90
C ARG A 543 -0.63 -16.34 7.51
N GLY A 544 -0.32 -16.24 8.80
CA GLY A 544 -0.45 -14.99 9.53
C GLY A 544 0.67 -14.04 9.12
N VAL A 545 0.29 -12.85 8.65
CA VAL A 545 1.22 -11.79 8.29
C VAL A 545 1.07 -10.68 9.33
N LYS A 546 2.11 -10.49 10.15
CA LYS A 546 2.17 -9.38 11.11
C LYS A 546 2.59 -8.11 10.39
N GLY A 547 1.71 -7.12 10.34
CA GLY A 547 2.09 -5.75 10.07
C GLY A 547 2.97 -5.20 11.19
N ARG A 548 3.90 -4.30 10.87
CA ARG A 548 4.60 -3.51 11.90
C ARG A 548 3.62 -2.51 12.52
N LYS A 549 3.90 -2.08 13.74
CA LYS A 549 3.14 -1.00 14.40
C LYS A 549 3.10 0.25 13.50
N GLY A 550 1.91 0.67 13.08
CA GLY A 550 1.67 1.77 12.12
C GLY A 550 1.51 1.34 10.65
N GLU A 551 1.61 0.04 10.34
CA GLU A 551 1.28 -0.54 9.04
C GLU A 551 -0.16 -1.10 9.07
N GLY A 552 -1.14 -0.21 8.91
CA GLY A 552 -2.56 -0.57 8.87
C GLY A 552 -3.44 0.47 9.58
N ARG A 553 -4.75 0.30 9.44
CA ARG A 553 -5.76 1.03 10.22
C ARG A 553 -5.90 0.39 11.62
N ILE A 554 -6.56 1.10 12.55
CA ILE A 554 -6.75 0.61 13.94
C ILE A 554 -7.53 -0.71 13.95
N ASP A 555 -8.51 -0.83 13.06
CA ASP A 555 -9.33 -2.03 12.87
C ASP A 555 -8.55 -3.21 12.25
N GLU A 556 -7.32 -2.99 11.81
CA GLU A 556 -6.41 -4.00 11.25
C GLU A 556 -5.34 -4.44 12.28
N ALA A 557 -5.51 -4.05 13.56
CA ALA A 557 -4.59 -4.39 14.65
C ALA A 557 -4.40 -5.91 14.84
N GLN A 558 -5.37 -6.72 14.43
CA GLN A 558 -5.32 -8.18 14.50
C GLN A 558 -4.36 -8.79 13.46
N GLY A 559 -3.87 -8.00 12.50
CA GLY A 559 -2.94 -8.44 11.46
C GLY A 559 -3.64 -8.79 10.15
N TYR A 560 -3.01 -9.68 9.39
CA TYR A 560 -3.45 -10.02 8.03
C TYR A 560 -3.32 -11.51 7.81
N TRP A 561 -4.20 -12.06 6.97
CA TRP A 561 -4.07 -13.41 6.44
C TRP A 561 -3.64 -13.37 4.99
N TRP A 562 -2.79 -14.33 4.65
CA TRP A 562 -2.26 -14.52 3.31
C TRP A 562 -2.53 -15.95 2.83
N TRP A 563 -3.07 -16.06 1.62
CA TRP A 563 -3.26 -17.31 0.88
C TRP A 563 -2.39 -17.31 -0.38
N GLU A 564 -1.62 -18.38 -0.57
CA GLU A 564 -0.97 -18.71 -1.83
C GLU A 564 -1.79 -19.80 -2.54
N VAL A 565 -2.36 -19.45 -3.68
CA VAL A 565 -3.25 -20.30 -4.48
C VAL A 565 -2.53 -20.75 -5.75
N GLY A 566 -2.75 -22.00 -6.14
CA GLY A 566 -2.25 -22.55 -7.40
C GLY A 566 -3.07 -23.74 -7.87
N TRP A 567 -2.70 -24.28 -9.01
CA TRP A 567 -3.29 -25.50 -9.56
C TRP A 567 -2.83 -26.74 -8.80
N GLY A 568 -3.73 -27.72 -8.62
CA GLY A 568 -3.37 -29.06 -8.17
C GLY A 568 -4.50 -30.07 -8.27
#